data_AF-A0A2G2WRR2-F1
#
_entry.id   AF-A0A2G2WRR2-F1
#
_cell.length_a   1.000
_cell.length_b   1.000
_cell.length_c   1.000
_cell.angle_alpha   90.00
_cell.angle_beta   90.00
_cell.angle_gamma   90.00
#
_symmetry.space_group_name_H-M   'P 1'
#
loop_
_entity.id
_entity.type
_entity.pdbx_description
1 polymer ?
#
loop_
_entity_poly.entity_id
_entity_poly.type
_entity_poly.pdbx_seq_one_letter_code
_entity_poly.pdbx_strand_id
1 'polypeptide(L)'
;MEMGGFKKLQVLWIEMAYFESWEASKCPFPRLRNLVLVSCLNLEALLLELADLDYLQEMTLDNTSKAVESAKEIEHKRKERQTDPEREYQGMMMH
;
A
#
# COMPACT_ATOMS: atom_id res chain seq x y z
N MET A 1 7.13 17.42 -15.42
CA MET A 1 7.93 16.27 -14.95
C MET A 1 7.12 15.02 -15.20
N GLU A 2 7.63 14.09 -15.99
CA GLU A 2 7.01 12.77 -16.07
C GLU A 2 7.04 12.16 -14.67
N MET A 3 5.86 11.88 -14.09
CA MET A 3 5.81 11.00 -12.93
C MET A 3 6.24 9.62 -13.42
N GLY A 4 7.51 9.30 -13.19
CA GLY A 4 8.03 7.94 -13.30
C GLY A 4 7.25 6.99 -12.40
N GLY A 5 7.31 5.70 -12.69
CA GLY A 5 6.60 4.67 -11.94
C GLY A 5 5.88 3.67 -12.84
N PHE A 6 5.38 2.59 -12.22
CA PHE A 6 4.73 1.49 -12.91
C PHE A 6 3.22 1.73 -12.99
N LYS A 7 2.82 2.60 -13.92
CA LYS A 7 1.42 3.08 -14.06
C LYS A 7 0.37 1.98 -14.31
N LYS A 8 0.80 0.78 -14.73
CA LYS A 8 -0.06 -0.37 -15.00
C LYS A 8 0.13 -1.53 -14.04
N LEU A 9 1.06 -1.44 -13.09
CA LEU A 9 1.32 -2.53 -12.14
C LEU A 9 0.11 -2.69 -11.22
N GLN A 10 -0.48 -3.88 -11.24
CA GLN A 10 -1.61 -4.25 -10.39
C GLN A 10 -1.19 -5.18 -9.26
N VAL A 11 -0.16 -5.99 -9.48
CA VAL A 11 0.36 -6.93 -8.48
C VAL A 11 1.85 -6.67 -8.32
N LEU A 12 2.29 -6.43 -7.09
CA LEU A 12 3.70 -6.38 -6.72
C LEU A 12 3.97 -7.54 -5.77
N TRP A 13 4.77 -8.49 -6.25
CA TRP A 13 5.22 -9.64 -5.47
C TRP A 13 6.73 -9.51 -5.24
N ILE A 14 7.14 -9.51 -3.97
CA ILE A 14 8.54 -9.50 -3.57
C ILE A 14 8.75 -10.68 -2.63
N GLU A 15 9.69 -11.55 -2.98
CA GLU A 15 9.95 -12.77 -2.25
C GLU A 15 11.44 -12.96 -2.01
N MET A 16 11.80 -13.36 -0.79
CA MET A 16 13.17 -13.65 -0.35
C MET A 16 14.16 -12.52 -0.66
N ALA A 17 13.69 -11.27 -0.73
CA ALA A 17 14.53 -10.14 -1.04
C ALA A 17 15.20 -9.61 0.25
N TYR A 18 16.50 -9.36 0.15
CA TYR A 18 17.32 -8.90 1.27
C TYR A 18 17.45 -7.37 1.23
N PHE A 19 16.48 -6.67 1.81
CA PHE A 19 16.46 -5.22 1.91
C PHE A 19 15.87 -4.79 3.25
N GLU A 20 16.40 -3.71 3.81
CA GLU A 20 16.01 -3.20 5.13
C GLU A 20 15.00 -2.07 5.03
N SER A 21 15.21 -1.12 4.12
CA SER A 21 14.31 0.00 3.88
C SER A 21 13.59 -0.13 2.54
N TRP A 22 12.34 0.31 2.52
CA TRP A 22 11.59 0.56 1.30
C TRP A 22 11.31 2.05 1.19
N GLU A 23 11.98 2.70 0.25
CA GLU A 23 11.82 4.12 -0.02
C GLU A 23 11.29 4.34 -1.45
N ALA A 24 10.33 5.24 -1.61
CA ALA A 24 9.86 5.64 -2.93
C ALA A 24 9.50 7.13 -2.96
N SER A 25 9.90 7.82 -4.02
CA SER A 25 9.42 9.17 -4.27
C SER A 25 8.03 9.10 -4.93
N LYS A 26 7.02 9.71 -4.29
CA LYS A 26 5.68 9.97 -4.87
C LYS A 26 4.98 8.73 -5.47
N CYS A 27 4.60 7.76 -4.63
CA CYS A 27 3.73 6.61 -4.96
C CYS A 27 3.87 6.06 -6.40
N PRO A 28 4.89 5.25 -6.69
CA PRO A 28 5.20 4.80 -8.05
C PRO A 28 4.19 3.77 -8.62
N PHE A 29 3.14 3.40 -7.89
CA PHE A 29 2.22 2.32 -8.25
C PHE A 29 0.74 2.75 -8.19
N PRO A 30 0.31 3.71 -9.04
CA PRO A 30 -1.03 4.31 -8.94
C PRO A 30 -2.19 3.33 -9.24
N ARG A 31 -1.92 2.11 -9.70
CA ARG A 31 -2.93 1.07 -9.99
C ARG A 31 -2.71 -0.23 -9.22
N LEU A 32 -1.84 -0.21 -8.20
CA LEU A 32 -1.55 -1.39 -7.41
C LEU A 32 -2.82 -1.85 -6.69
N ARG A 33 -3.10 -3.15 -6.79
CA ARG A 33 -4.23 -3.83 -6.16
C ARG A 33 -3.79 -4.82 -5.10
N ASN A 34 -2.70 -5.54 -5.36
CA ASN A 34 -2.19 -6.56 -4.46
C ASN A 34 -0.71 -6.31 -4.20
N LEU A 35 -0.35 -6.19 -2.93
CA LEU A 35 1.03 -6.22 -2.45
C LEU A 35 1.25 -7.54 -1.71
N VAL A 36 2.20 -8.35 -2.19
CA VAL A 36 2.58 -9.61 -1.55
C VAL A 36 4.06 -9.58 -1.22
N LEU A 37 4.36 -9.76 0.07
CA LEU A 37 5.72 -9.84 0.60
C LEU A 37 5.90 -11.19 1.29
N VAL A 38 6.83 -11.99 0.77
CA VAL A 38 7.12 -13.33 1.29
C VAL A 38 8.57 -13.40 1.75
N SER A 39 8.80 -13.79 3.00
CA SER A 39 10.15 -13.97 3.56
C SER A 39 11.07 -12.74 3.42
N CYS A 40 10.51 -11.52 3.54
CA CYS A 40 11.27 -10.27 3.54
C CYS A 40 11.73 -9.94 4.97
N LEU A 41 12.59 -10.80 5.53
CA LEU A 41 12.92 -10.84 6.96
C LEU A 41 13.53 -9.56 7.54
N ASN A 42 14.17 -8.76 6.69
CA ASN A 42 14.88 -7.55 7.11
C ASN A 42 14.10 -6.27 6.84
N LEU A 43 12.97 -6.34 6.14
CA LEU A 43 12.19 -5.15 5.83
C LEU A 43 11.59 -4.57 7.11
N GLU A 44 12.09 -3.41 7.53
CA GLU A 44 11.71 -2.79 8.80
C GLU A 44 10.30 -2.17 8.74
N ALA A 45 9.92 -1.56 7.61
CA ALA A 45 8.63 -0.92 7.45
C ALA A 45 8.17 -0.85 5.98
N LEU A 46 6.85 -0.80 5.80
CA LEU A 46 6.20 -0.44 4.55
C LEU A 46 6.13 1.08 4.38
N LEU A 47 5.97 1.52 3.12
CA LEU A 47 5.67 2.91 2.79
C LEU A 47 4.27 3.29 3.26
N LEU A 48 4.17 4.30 4.12
CA LEU A 48 2.89 4.76 4.66
C LEU A 48 1.94 5.25 3.57
N GLU A 49 2.49 5.77 2.48
CA GLU A 49 1.76 6.26 1.31
C GLU A 49 1.01 5.14 0.57
N LEU A 50 1.28 3.86 0.85
CA LEU A 50 0.45 2.74 0.40
C LEU A 50 -1.00 2.85 0.91
N ALA A 51 -1.19 3.49 2.06
CA ALA A 51 -2.52 3.77 2.57
C ALA A 51 -3.32 4.65 1.57
N ASP A 52 -2.64 5.51 0.81
CA ASP A 52 -3.23 6.47 -0.12
C ASP A 52 -3.59 5.89 -1.49
N LEU A 53 -3.29 4.61 -1.72
CA LEU A 53 -3.61 3.96 -2.98
C LEU A 53 -5.10 3.57 -3.02
N ASP A 54 -5.88 4.28 -3.82
CA ASP A 54 -7.33 4.03 -3.96
C ASP A 54 -7.64 2.60 -4.42
N TYR A 55 -6.77 2.00 -5.23
CA TYR A 55 -6.98 0.67 -5.80
C TYR A 55 -6.40 -0.49 -4.99
N LEU A 56 -5.66 -0.22 -3.91
CA LEU A 56 -5.06 -1.28 -3.11
C LEU A 56 -6.15 -2.07 -2.37
N GLN A 57 -6.28 -3.35 -2.69
CA GLN A 57 -7.32 -4.23 -2.15
C GLN A 57 -6.77 -5.16 -1.09
N GLU A 58 -5.56 -5.67 -1.30
CA GLU A 58 -4.96 -6.68 -0.45
C GLU A 58 -3.49 -6.38 -0.18
N MET A 59 -3.08 -6.59 1.07
CA MET A 59 -1.69 -6.69 1.47
C MET A 59 -1.48 -8.01 2.19
N THR A 60 -0.58 -8.83 1.67
CA THR A 60 -0.21 -10.13 2.25
C THR A 60 1.24 -10.07 2.68
N LEU A 61 1.47 -10.24 3.98
CA LEU A 61 2.81 -10.37 4.56
C LEU A 61 2.94 -11.79 5.11
N ASP A 62 3.73 -12.62 4.42
CA ASP A 62 4.11 -13.95 4.88
C ASP A 62 5.59 -13.95 5.28
N ASN A 63 5.90 -14.49 6.45
CA ASN A 63 7.25 -14.53 7.01
C ASN A 63 8.00 -13.16 6.91
N THR A 64 7.27 -12.06 7.13
CA THR A 64 7.77 -10.67 7.00
C THR A 64 7.39 -9.89 8.26
N SER A 65 7.87 -10.36 9.42
CA SER A 65 7.35 -9.97 10.74
C SER A 65 7.68 -8.53 11.16
N LYS A 66 8.84 -8.01 10.76
CA LYS A 66 9.29 -6.66 11.14
C LYS A 66 8.37 -5.55 10.61
N ALA A 67 7.89 -5.71 9.37
CA ALA A 67 7.01 -4.73 8.74
C ALA A 67 5.53 -4.79 9.20
N VAL A 68 5.15 -5.76 10.05
CA VAL A 68 3.74 -5.98 10.46
C VAL A 68 3.13 -4.75 11.12
N GLU A 69 3.88 -4.02 11.94
CA GLU A 69 3.33 -2.84 12.62
C GLU A 69 2.96 -1.73 11.64
N SER A 70 3.86 -1.42 10.69
CA SER A 70 3.57 -0.47 9.62
C SER A 70 2.40 -0.92 8.72
N ALA A 71 2.24 -2.23 8.50
CA ALA A 71 1.11 -2.77 7.73
C ALA A 71 -0.24 -2.51 8.44
N LYS A 72 -0.29 -2.67 9.77
CA LYS A 72 -1.47 -2.33 10.58
C LYS A 72 -1.76 -0.83 10.56
N GLU A 73 -0.73 0.00 10.64
CA GLU A 73 -0.88 1.46 10.56
C GLU A 73 -1.49 1.87 9.20
N ILE A 74 -1.02 1.28 8.11
CA ILE A 74 -1.59 1.47 6.77
C ILE A 74 -3.07 1.05 6.75
N GLU A 75 -3.40 -0.13 7.26
CA GLU A 75 -4.78 -0.62 7.31
C GLU A 75 -5.70 0.32 8.11
N HIS A 76 -5.24 0.81 9.26
CA HIS A 76 -5.97 1.78 10.08
C HIS A 76 -6.28 3.06 9.31
N LYS A 77 -5.26 3.66 8.68
CA LYS A 77 -5.40 4.87 7.87
C LYS A 77 -6.29 4.68 6.64
N ARG A 78 -6.37 3.46 6.11
CA ARG A 78 -7.31 3.12 5.03
C ARG A 78 -8.74 3.07 5.55
N LYS A 79 -8.98 2.48 6.72
CA LYS A 79 -10.31 2.42 7.35
C LYS A 79 -10.82 3.80 7.71
N GLU A 80 -10.02 4.63 8.37
CA GLU A 80 -10.40 6.00 8.75
C GLU A 80 -10.88 6.82 7.55
N ARG A 81 -10.21 6.67 6.40
CA ARG A 81 -10.59 7.36 5.15
C ARG A 81 -11.82 6.81 4.46
N GLN A 82 -12.12 5.53 4.65
CA GLN A 82 -13.34 4.92 4.10
C GLN A 82 -14.55 5.26 4.96
N THR A 83 -14.35 5.51 6.26
CA THR A 83 -15.40 5.93 7.20
C THR A 83 -15.59 7.45 7.26
N ASP A 84 -14.90 8.22 6.42
CA ASP A 84 -15.02 9.68 6.36
C ASP A 84 -16.39 10.08 5.77
N PRO A 85 -17.29 10.71 6.55
CA PRO A 85 -18.64 11.04 6.13
C PRO A 85 -18.68 11.87 4.83
N GLU A 86 -17.68 12.73 4.58
CA GLU A 86 -17.65 13.57 3.39
C GLU A 86 -17.59 12.75 2.09
N ARG A 87 -16.93 11.58 2.08
CA ARG A 87 -16.89 10.71 0.90
C ARG A 87 -18.20 9.94 0.70
N GLU A 88 -18.88 9.57 1.78
CA GLU A 88 -20.19 8.94 1.73
C GLU A 88 -21.24 9.90 1.16
N TYR A 89 -21.24 11.16 1.62
CA TYR A 89 -22.08 12.23 1.05
C TYR A 89 -21.79 12.49 -0.43
N GLN A 90 -20.52 12.55 -0.84
CA GLN A 90 -20.15 12.75 -2.26
C GLN A 90 -20.52 11.54 -3.13
N GLY A 91 -20.40 10.31 -2.61
CA GLY A 91 -20.85 9.11 -3.30
C GLY A 91 -22.36 9.06 -3.50
N MET A 92 -23.14 9.47 -2.48
CA MET A 92 -24.61 9.55 -2.54
C MET A 92 -25.11 10.65 -3.50
N MET A 93 -24.34 11.71 -3.73
CA MET A 93 -24.72 12.84 -4.60
C MET A 93 -24.41 12.62 -6.10
N MET A 94 -23.73 11.53 -6.46
CA MET A 94 -23.35 11.22 -7.84
C MET A 94 -24.24 10.17 -8.52
N HIS A 95 -25.37 9.80 -7.92
CA HIS A 95 -26.33 8.80 -8.44
C HIS A 95 -27.71 9.45 -8.61
#